data_AF-X1AUG8-F1
#
_entry.id   AF-X1AUG8-F1
#
_cell.length_a   1.000
_cell.length_b   1.000
_cell.length_c   1.000
_cell.angle_alpha   90.00
_cell.angle_beta   90.00
_cell.angle_gamma   90.00
#
_symmetry.space_group_name_H-M   'P 1'
#
loop_
_entity.id
_entity.type
_entity.pdbx_description
1 polymer ?
#
loop_
_entity_poly.entity_id
_entity_poly.type
_entity_poly.pdbx_seq_one_letter_code
_entity_poly.pdbx_strand_id
1 'polypeptide(L)'
;MKAGQLLSEEEFREALNKYGNAFKASMGAEAIKALLLNLDVHTLSNELKLAITKTSSKQKIKDLTKRLKTVNEVKNSSNKPEWIVLEVVPVIPPDLRPLVLLERGNFATSDLNDLYRRIINRNNRLKKLMDLTIR
;
A
#
# COMPACT_ATOMS: atom_id res chain seq x y z
N MET A 1 9.12 -14.89 16.15
CA MET A 1 8.79 -14.61 14.74
C MET A 1 9.54 -13.38 14.28
N LYS A 2 9.82 -13.25 12.97
CA LYS A 2 10.50 -12.07 12.41
C LYS A 2 9.48 -11.03 11.92
N ALA A 3 9.80 -9.76 12.04
CA ALA A 3 8.98 -8.69 11.47
C ALA A 3 8.90 -8.84 9.93
N GLY A 4 7.71 -8.69 9.36
CA GLY A 4 7.46 -8.87 7.92
C GLY A 4 7.40 -10.33 7.45
N GLN A 5 7.35 -11.30 8.37
CA GLN A 5 7.11 -12.69 8.02
C GLN A 5 5.67 -12.88 7.53
N LEU A 6 5.51 -13.51 6.37
CA LEU A 6 4.21 -13.96 5.87
C LEU A 6 3.77 -15.21 6.63
N LEU A 7 2.48 -15.28 6.96
CA LEU A 7 1.88 -16.38 7.68
C LEU A 7 0.65 -16.87 6.91
N SER A 8 0.44 -18.19 6.91
CA SER A 8 -0.84 -18.79 6.54
C SER A 8 -1.88 -18.54 7.63
N GLU A 9 -3.15 -18.82 7.33
CA GLU A 9 -4.22 -18.69 8.32
C GLU A 9 -4.03 -19.64 9.52
N GLU A 10 -3.54 -20.85 9.25
CA GLU A 10 -3.26 -21.85 10.29
C GLU A 10 -2.10 -21.41 11.18
N GLU A 11 -0.99 -20.97 10.58
CA GLU A 11 0.17 -20.43 11.30
C GLU A 11 -0.19 -19.21 12.13
N PHE A 12 -1.08 -18.34 11.62
CA PHE A 12 -1.58 -17.18 12.35
C PHE A 12 -2.38 -17.61 13.59
N ARG A 13 -3.28 -18.59 13.47
CA ARG A 13 -4.07 -19.11 14.60
C ARG A 13 -3.17 -19.76 15.66
N GLU A 14 -2.21 -20.56 15.24
CA GLU A 14 -1.23 -21.16 16.16
C GLU A 14 -0.39 -20.09 16.88
N ALA A 15 0.08 -19.08 16.15
CA ALA A 15 0.84 -17.98 16.73
C ALA A 15 -0.01 -17.18 17.73
N LEU A 16 -1.29 -16.94 17.42
CA LEU A 16 -2.21 -16.26 18.32
C LEU A 16 -2.43 -17.07 19.61
N ASN A 17 -2.63 -18.39 19.50
CA ASN A 17 -2.77 -19.27 20.66
C ASN A 17 -1.50 -19.31 21.52
N LYS A 18 -0.32 -19.28 20.89
CA LYS A 18 0.97 -19.41 21.59
C LYS A 18 1.44 -18.11 22.25
N TYR A 19 1.24 -16.97 21.59
CA TYR A 19 1.80 -15.68 22.03
C TYR A 19 0.74 -14.68 22.51
N GLY A 20 -0.54 -14.99 22.32
CA GLY A 20 -1.67 -14.15 22.76
C GLY A 20 -1.54 -12.70 22.30
N ASN A 21 -1.82 -11.77 23.21
CA ASN A 21 -1.83 -10.32 22.94
C ASN A 21 -0.45 -9.71 22.63
N ALA A 22 0.65 -10.43 22.87
CA ALA A 22 1.99 -9.94 22.54
C ALA A 22 2.27 -10.04 21.02
N PHE A 23 1.51 -10.85 20.30
CA PHE A 23 1.65 -11.03 18.87
C PHE A 23 0.67 -10.14 18.11
N LYS A 24 1.22 -9.31 17.20
CA LYS A 24 0.43 -8.47 16.30
C LYS A 24 0.65 -8.95 14.86
N ALA A 25 -0.43 -9.27 14.18
CA ALA A 25 -0.44 -9.46 12.74
C ALA A 25 -1.59 -8.66 12.14
N SER A 26 -1.38 -8.20 10.91
CA SER A 26 -2.35 -7.45 10.12
C SER A 26 -2.32 -7.99 8.71
N MET A 27 -3.35 -7.69 7.93
CA MET A 27 -3.45 -8.12 6.53
C MET A 27 -3.76 -6.94 5.59
N GLY A 28 -3.59 -7.18 4.28
CA GLY A 28 -3.93 -6.20 3.25
C GLY A 28 -3.08 -4.94 3.26
N ALA A 29 -3.66 -3.85 2.75
CA ALA A 29 -2.96 -2.57 2.59
C ALA A 29 -2.57 -1.93 3.94
N GLU A 30 -3.35 -2.15 4.99
CA GLU A 30 -3.06 -1.64 6.33
C GLU A 30 -1.75 -2.22 6.89
N ALA A 31 -1.53 -3.52 6.69
CA ALA A 31 -0.28 -4.17 7.09
C ALA A 31 0.95 -3.56 6.38
N ILE A 32 0.82 -3.30 5.08
CA ILE A 32 1.88 -2.65 4.29
C ILE A 32 2.15 -1.24 4.82
N LYS A 33 1.09 -0.46 5.10
CA LYS A 33 1.23 0.89 5.66
C LYS A 33 1.93 0.85 7.02
N ALA A 34 1.56 -0.07 7.90
CA ALA A 34 2.20 -0.23 9.22
C ALA A 34 3.69 -0.59 9.11
N LEU A 35 4.07 -1.44 8.14
CA LEU A 35 5.48 -1.75 7.87
C LEU A 35 6.25 -0.52 7.35
N LEU A 36 5.65 0.26 6.45
CA LEU A 36 6.25 1.47 5.90
C LEU A 36 6.40 2.58 6.94
N LEU A 37 5.44 2.72 7.86
CA LEU A 37 5.50 3.67 8.98
C LEU A 37 6.65 3.38 9.94
N ASN A 38 6.94 2.10 10.18
CA ASN A 38 8.04 1.68 11.05
C ASN A 38 9.39 1.60 10.31
N LEU A 39 9.43 1.95 9.02
CA LEU A 39 10.63 1.84 8.20
C LEU A 39 11.53 3.06 8.36
N ASP A 40 12.69 2.88 8.96
CA ASP A 40 13.74 3.91 8.94
C ASP A 40 14.58 3.80 7.66
N VAL A 41 14.34 4.76 6.75
CA VAL A 41 15.03 4.88 5.47
C VAL A 41 16.52 5.22 5.63
N HIS A 42 16.91 5.92 6.69
CA HIS A 42 18.31 6.25 6.96
C HIS A 42 19.09 5.02 7.38
N THR A 43 18.55 4.26 8.34
CA THR A 43 19.14 3.01 8.80
C THR A 43 19.23 1.99 7.66
N LEU A 44 18.14 1.81 6.90
CA LEU A 44 18.12 0.89 5.75
C LEU A 44 19.16 1.27 4.68
N SER A 45 19.33 2.57 4.37
CA SER A 45 20.33 3.02 3.40
C SER A 45 21.76 2.63 3.82
N ASN A 46 22.08 2.77 5.11
CA ASN A 46 23.39 2.38 5.65
C ASN A 46 23.60 0.86 5.61
N GLU A 47 22.59 0.08 6.00
CA GLU A 47 22.63 -1.38 5.93
C GLU A 47 22.86 -1.88 4.49
N LEU A 48 22.17 -1.28 3.51
CA LEU A 48 22.32 -1.65 2.11
C LEU A 48 23.72 -1.33 1.58
N LYS A 49 24.31 -0.18 1.94
CA LYS A 49 25.70 0.15 1.57
C LYS A 49 26.68 -0.88 2.13
N LEU A 50 26.54 -1.25 3.40
CA LEU A 50 27.38 -2.28 4.03
C LEU A 50 27.19 -3.65 3.35
N ALA A 51 25.96 -4.02 3.03
CA ALA A 51 25.65 -5.29 2.37
C ALA A 51 26.27 -5.39 0.96
N ILE A 52 26.30 -4.28 0.22
CA ILE A 52 26.99 -4.18 -1.08
C ILE A 52 28.48 -4.42 -0.91
N THR A 53 29.13 -3.76 0.06
CA THR A 53 30.58 -3.93 0.28
C THR A 53 30.98 -5.32 0.77
N LYS A 54 30.10 -6.01 1.51
CA LYS A 54 30.37 -7.36 2.06
C LYS A 54 30.16 -8.48 1.04
N THR A 55 29.43 -8.23 -0.04
CA THR A 55 29.06 -9.27 -1.00
C THR A 55 29.95 -9.21 -2.24
N SER A 56 30.47 -10.35 -2.69
CA SER A 56 31.26 -10.47 -3.93
C SER A 56 30.43 -10.88 -5.17
N SER A 57 29.17 -11.29 -4.96
CA SER A 57 28.28 -11.72 -6.05
C SER A 57 27.77 -10.52 -6.86
N LYS A 58 28.12 -10.49 -8.16
CA LYS A 58 27.67 -9.44 -9.11
C LYS A 58 26.16 -9.29 -9.16
N GLN A 59 25.41 -10.39 -9.12
CA GLN A 59 23.94 -10.35 -9.16
C GLN A 59 23.37 -9.70 -7.89
N LYS A 60 23.80 -10.14 -6.71
CA LYS A 60 23.36 -9.54 -5.44
C LYS A 60 23.74 -8.07 -5.33
N ILE A 61 24.94 -7.69 -5.78
CA ILE A 61 25.37 -6.28 -5.83
C ILE A 61 24.42 -5.47 -6.71
N LYS A 62 24.06 -5.96 -7.90
CA LYS A 62 23.12 -5.28 -8.81
C LYS A 62 21.75 -5.08 -8.15
N ASP A 63 21.21 -6.10 -7.51
CA ASP A 63 19.90 -6.03 -6.85
C ASP A 63 19.91 -5.07 -5.65
N LEU A 64 20.95 -5.15 -4.81
CA LEU A 64 21.13 -4.25 -3.67
C LEU A 64 21.33 -2.80 -4.12
N THR A 65 22.06 -2.57 -5.21
CA THR A 65 22.28 -1.23 -5.77
C THR A 65 20.97 -0.64 -6.28
N LYS A 66 20.15 -1.44 -6.98
CA LYS A 66 18.83 -1.01 -7.44
C LYS A 66 17.93 -0.63 -6.26
N ARG A 67 17.93 -1.44 -5.20
CA ARG A 67 17.17 -1.15 -3.97
C ARG A 67 17.67 0.10 -3.26
N LEU A 68 18.99 0.26 -3.12
CA LEU A 68 19.61 1.44 -2.50
C LEU A 68 19.27 2.71 -3.28
N LYS A 69 19.21 2.65 -4.62
CA LYS A 69 18.78 3.78 -5.46
C LYS A 69 17.37 4.25 -5.07
N THR A 70 16.40 3.36 -5.04
CA THR A 70 15.02 3.69 -4.64
C THR A 70 14.94 4.22 -3.22
N VAL A 71 15.65 3.62 -2.27
CA VAL A 71 15.72 4.08 -0.88
C VAL A 71 16.29 5.50 -0.79
N ASN A 72 17.33 5.81 -1.55
CA ASN A 72 17.92 7.15 -1.58
C ASN A 72 17.01 8.18 -2.26
N GLU A 73 16.28 7.80 -3.31
CA GLU A 73 15.29 8.68 -3.94
C GLU A 73 14.20 9.10 -2.96
N VAL A 74 13.67 8.15 -2.18
CA VAL A 74 12.69 8.45 -1.12
C VAL A 74 13.34 9.31 -0.02
N LYS A 75 14.53 8.91 0.47
CA LYS A 75 15.27 9.62 1.52
C LYS A 75 15.57 11.09 1.17
N ASN A 76 15.94 11.36 -0.07
CA ASN A 76 16.31 12.70 -0.53
C ASN A 76 15.09 13.54 -0.93
N SER A 77 13.89 12.94 -0.94
CA SER A 77 12.64 13.64 -1.22
C SER A 77 11.96 14.09 0.07
N SER A 78 10.97 14.98 -0.04
CA SER A 78 10.06 15.31 1.07
C SER A 78 8.97 14.24 1.30
N ASN A 79 8.99 13.15 0.54
CA ASN A 79 7.94 12.14 0.58
C ASN A 79 8.20 11.13 1.69
N LYS A 80 7.12 10.76 2.39
CA LYS A 80 7.18 9.67 3.36
C LYS A 80 6.82 8.33 2.71
N PRO A 81 7.48 7.21 3.07
CA PRO A 81 7.24 5.91 2.46
C PRO A 81 5.77 5.46 2.53
N GLU A 82 5.09 5.75 3.64
CA GLU A 82 3.71 5.35 3.89
C GLU A 82 2.68 6.00 2.96
N TRP A 83 3.02 7.11 2.29
CA TRP A 83 2.13 7.81 1.37
C TRP A 83 1.77 7.02 0.11
N ILE A 84 2.49 5.92 -0.16
CA ILE A 84 2.13 4.97 -1.22
C ILE A 84 0.76 4.32 -0.95
N VAL A 85 0.38 4.18 0.32
CA VAL A 85 -0.92 3.64 0.72
C VAL A 85 -1.92 4.80 0.88
N LEU A 86 -2.84 4.91 -0.07
CA LEU A 86 -3.82 6.00 -0.13
C LEU A 86 -4.97 5.78 0.86
N GLU A 87 -5.20 6.76 1.73
CA GLU A 87 -6.39 6.85 2.59
C GLU A 87 -7.48 7.73 1.99
N VAL A 88 -7.08 8.71 1.19
CA VAL A 88 -7.97 9.66 0.52
C VAL A 88 -7.63 9.68 -0.96
N VAL A 89 -8.63 9.46 -1.81
CA VAL A 89 -8.49 9.53 -3.27
C VAL A 89 -9.22 10.79 -3.74
N PRO A 90 -8.52 11.80 -4.29
CA PRO A 90 -9.16 13.00 -4.80
C PRO A 90 -9.97 12.70 -6.06
N VAL A 91 -11.10 13.39 -6.21
CA VAL A 91 -11.96 13.31 -7.39
C VAL A 91 -11.75 14.55 -8.25
N ILE A 92 -11.45 14.35 -9.53
CA ILE A 92 -11.23 15.42 -10.49
C ILE A 92 -12.52 16.26 -10.65
N PRO A 93 -12.43 17.60 -10.78
CA PRO A 93 -13.58 18.47 -10.98
C PRO A 93 -14.47 18.05 -12.17
N PRO A 94 -15.81 18.24 -12.10
CA PRO A 94 -16.76 17.87 -13.16
C PRO A 94 -16.42 18.44 -14.55
N ASP A 95 -15.87 19.65 -14.60
CA ASP A 95 -15.54 20.34 -15.86
C ASP A 95 -14.50 19.59 -16.69
N LEU A 96 -13.61 18.85 -16.02
CA LEU A 96 -12.58 18.01 -16.66
C LEU A 96 -13.09 16.58 -16.95
N ARG A 97 -14.33 16.26 -16.57
CA ARG A 97 -14.98 14.96 -16.79
C ARG A 97 -16.43 15.15 -17.32
N PRO A 98 -16.61 15.88 -18.44
CA PRO A 98 -17.93 16.26 -18.92
C PRO A 98 -18.79 15.03 -19.26
N LEU A 99 -20.09 15.15 -19.00
CA LEU A 99 -21.10 14.24 -19.49
C LEU A 99 -21.72 14.89 -20.72
N VAL A 100 -21.58 14.26 -21.89
CA VAL A 100 -22.08 14.82 -23.14
C VAL A 100 -23.44 14.21 -23.45
N LEU A 101 -24.46 15.06 -23.59
CA LEU A 101 -25.79 14.64 -24.03
C LEU A 101 -25.76 14.31 -25.53
N LEU A 102 -26.36 13.18 -25.92
CA LEU A 102 -26.51 12.76 -27.31
C LEU A 102 -27.95 12.99 -27.81
N GLU A 103 -28.13 13.08 -29.12
CA GLU A 103 -29.40 13.44 -29.79
C GLU A 103 -30.60 12.55 -29.45
N ARG A 104 -30.38 11.37 -28.88
CA ARG A 104 -31.44 10.41 -28.52
C ARG A 104 -31.77 10.37 -27.02
N GLY A 105 -31.34 11.37 -26.25
CA GLY A 105 -31.52 11.38 -24.79
C GLY A 105 -30.57 10.44 -24.04
N ASN A 106 -29.60 9.85 -24.75
CA ASN A 106 -28.50 9.08 -24.15
C ASN A 106 -27.37 10.02 -23.71
N PHE A 107 -26.60 9.60 -22.71
CA PHE A 107 -25.41 10.33 -22.28
C PHE A 107 -24.16 9.55 -22.69
N ALA A 108 -23.22 10.21 -23.36
CA ALA A 108 -21.85 9.73 -23.46
C ALA A 108 -21.13 10.07 -22.15
N THR A 109 -20.70 9.03 -21.43
CA THR A 109 -19.89 9.17 -20.22
C THR A 109 -18.44 8.85 -20.54
N SER A 110 -17.51 9.62 -19.97
CA SER A 110 -16.09 9.26 -19.96
C SER A 110 -15.86 7.99 -19.11
N ASP A 111 -14.91 7.14 -19.52
CA ASP A 111 -14.44 5.97 -18.75
C ASP A 111 -14.06 6.34 -17.30
N LEU A 112 -13.58 7.57 -17.09
CA LEU A 112 -13.21 8.09 -15.79
C LEU A 112 -14.40 8.16 -14.82
N ASN A 113 -15.55 8.61 -15.29
CA ASN A 113 -16.77 8.68 -14.47
C ASN A 113 -17.22 7.26 -14.05
N ASP A 114 -17.06 6.27 -14.93
CA ASP A 114 -17.38 4.87 -14.62
C ASP A 114 -16.41 4.26 -13.60
N LEU A 115 -15.11 4.58 -13.69
CA LEU A 115 -14.12 4.19 -12.68
C LEU A 115 -14.44 4.80 -11.31
N TYR A 116 -14.69 6.11 -11.25
CA TYR A 116 -15.07 6.77 -9.99
C TYR A 116 -16.34 6.17 -9.39
N ARG A 117 -17.38 5.97 -10.20
CA ARG A 117 -18.64 5.35 -9.75
C ARG A 117 -18.41 3.97 -9.16
N ARG A 118 -17.59 3.13 -9.79
CA ARG A 118 -17.24 1.79 -9.28
C ARG A 118 -16.52 1.86 -7.93
N ILE A 119 -15.53 2.74 -7.81
CA ILE A 119 -14.76 2.90 -6.56
C ILE A 119 -15.68 3.38 -5.43
N ILE A 120 -16.48 4.42 -5.69
CA ILE A 120 -17.43 4.99 -4.71
C ILE A 120 -18.41 3.93 -4.24
N ASN A 121 -19.02 3.18 -5.16
CA ASN A 121 -19.99 2.14 -4.82
C ASN A 121 -19.38 1.02 -3.97
N ARG A 122 -18.14 0.59 -4.29
CA ARG A 122 -17.43 -0.43 -3.52
C ARG A 122 -17.08 0.07 -2.13
N ASN A 123 -16.61 1.31 -2.00
CA ASN A 123 -16.28 1.93 -0.71
C ASN A 123 -17.52 2.07 0.18
N ASN A 124 -18.64 2.55 -0.38
CA ASN A 124 -19.91 2.67 0.35
C ASN A 124 -20.44 1.30 0.79
N ARG A 125 -20.33 0.28 -0.06
CA ARG A 125 -20.69 -1.09 0.30
C ARG A 125 -19.83 -1.61 1.46
N LEU A 126 -18.51 -1.39 1.40
CA LEU A 126 -17.60 -1.80 2.45
C LEU A 126 -17.93 -1.11 3.78
N LYS A 127 -18.16 0.21 3.76
CA LYS A 127 -18.55 0.98 4.94
C LYS A 127 -19.83 0.41 5.58
N LYS A 128 -20.85 0.12 4.77
CA LYS A 128 -22.10 -0.48 5.27
C LYS A 128 -21.88 -1.87 5.89
N LEU A 129 -20.99 -2.68 5.32
CA LEU A 129 -20.64 -3.99 5.90
C LEU A 129 -19.94 -3.83 7.25
N MET A 130 -19.01 -2.88 7.38
CA MET A 130 -18.34 -2.60 8.65
C MET A 130 -19.32 -2.14 9.73
N ASP A 131 -20.25 -1.23 9.39
CA ASP A 131 -21.27 -0.74 10.32
C ASP A 131 -22.23 -1.85 10.83
N LEU A 132 -22.42 -2.91 10.02
CA LEU A 132 -23.23 -4.08 10.40
C LEU A 132 -22.46 -5.07 11.28
N THR A 133 -21.17 -5.26 11.01
CA THR A 133 -20.32 -6.23 11.74
C THR A 133 -19.84 -5.68 13.10
N ILE A 134 -19.77 -4.36 13.24
CA ILE A 134 -19.31 -3.69 14.48
C ILE A 134 -20.47 -3.48 15.49
N ARG A 135 -21.73 -3.73 15.08
CA ARG A 135 -22.88 -3.82 15.99
C ARG A 135 -23.12 -5.26 16.41
#